data_AF-A0A926GGV2-F1
#
_entry.id   AF-A0A926GGV2-F1
#
_cell.length_a   1.000
_cell.length_b   1.000
_cell.length_c   1.000
_cell.angle_alpha   90.00
_cell.angle_beta   90.00
_cell.angle_gamma   90.00
#
_symmetry.space_group_name_H-M   'P 1'
#
loop_
_entity.id
_entity.type
_entity.pdbx_description
1 polymer ?
#
loop_
_entity_poly.entity_id
_entity_poly.type
_entity_poly.pdbx_seq_one_letter_code
_entity_poly.pdbx_strand_id
1 'polypeptide(L)'
;MTSTSDSRDLRAELESLTTEAFRPELSDIDRLATLDITRLMNGEDATVAGAVAVRLPEIAGAIDAVVEQMGRGGRLIYAGAGTAGRLGVLDASECPPTFNTDPAQVVGLIAGGPEAMVTSVEGAEDSAELARADLDALAVTADDTVVGVSASGRTPYALGAVAHARALGALTVGLACNAGSALAASAEHGIEIVVGPELITGSTRLKAGTAQKLVLNMLSTITMIRLGKTYGNLMVDVRASNEKLRARSRRIVALATGAGDEEIERALAATDGEVKNAILVILADVDGPMAARLLEEAGGRLRVALAAVTG
;
A
#
# COMPACT_ATOMS: atom_id res chain seq x y z
N MET A 1 21.35 29.07 -25.20
CA MET A 1 20.04 29.37 -25.82
C MET A 1 19.27 28.08 -26.11
N THR A 2 19.02 27.24 -25.09
CA THR A 2 18.32 25.95 -25.22
C THR A 2 17.07 25.84 -24.33
N SER A 3 16.81 26.81 -23.45
CA SER A 3 15.77 26.72 -22.40
C SER A 3 14.33 27.02 -22.87
N THR A 4 14.13 27.65 -24.03
CA THR A 4 12.78 28.07 -24.49
C THR A 4 12.04 27.02 -25.34
N SER A 5 12.70 25.92 -25.72
CA SER A 5 12.05 24.77 -26.38
C SER A 5 11.43 23.86 -25.31
N ASP A 6 12.25 23.39 -24.37
CA ASP A 6 11.82 22.49 -23.27
C ASP A 6 10.66 23.05 -22.45
N SER A 7 10.65 24.37 -22.16
CA SER A 7 9.57 24.99 -21.39
C SER A 7 8.24 25.06 -22.15
N ARG A 8 8.26 25.18 -23.49
CA ARG A 8 7.04 25.16 -24.31
C ARG A 8 6.49 23.75 -24.47
N ASP A 9 7.39 22.77 -24.63
CA ASP A 9 7.02 21.37 -24.74
C ASP A 9 6.43 20.84 -23.42
N LEU A 10 7.03 21.19 -22.28
CA LEU A 10 6.52 20.87 -20.95
C LEU A 10 5.13 21.48 -20.68
N ARG A 11 4.91 22.73 -21.11
CA ARG A 11 3.60 23.38 -20.95
C ARG A 11 2.52 22.68 -21.78
N ALA A 12 2.81 22.34 -23.02
CA ALA A 12 1.87 21.61 -23.87
C ALA A 12 1.56 20.21 -23.30
N GLU A 13 2.57 19.54 -22.73
CA GLU A 13 2.39 18.26 -22.03
C GLU A 13 1.47 18.42 -20.81
N LEU A 14 1.73 19.41 -19.94
CA LEU A 14 0.90 19.70 -18.77
C LEU A 14 -0.56 20.00 -19.14
N GLU A 15 -0.80 20.78 -20.20
CA GLU A 15 -2.15 21.12 -20.68
C GLU A 15 -2.94 19.87 -21.15
N SER A 16 -2.26 18.76 -21.47
CA SER A 16 -2.90 17.49 -21.84
C SER A 16 -3.30 16.61 -20.64
N LEU A 17 -2.75 16.88 -19.44
CA LEU A 17 -2.98 16.06 -18.26
C LEU A 17 -4.32 16.39 -17.61
N THR A 18 -5.12 15.35 -17.32
CA THR A 18 -6.38 15.53 -16.61
C THR A 18 -6.17 16.10 -15.20
N THR A 19 -5.05 15.74 -14.55
CA THR A 19 -4.67 16.26 -13.23
C THR A 19 -4.40 17.77 -13.19
N GLU A 20 -4.11 18.38 -14.34
CA GLU A 20 -3.79 19.81 -14.48
C GLU A 20 -4.94 20.61 -15.12
N ALA A 21 -6.04 19.95 -15.49
CA ALA A 21 -7.12 20.58 -16.23
C ALA A 21 -7.86 21.63 -15.38
N PHE A 22 -8.05 22.82 -15.95
CA PHE A 22 -8.86 23.89 -15.36
C PHE A 22 -10.36 23.64 -15.58
N ARG A 23 -11.16 23.97 -14.56
CA ARG A 23 -12.62 23.83 -14.57
C ARG A 23 -13.31 25.21 -14.53
N PRO A 24 -13.82 25.73 -15.67
CA PRO A 24 -14.44 27.05 -15.73
C PRO A 24 -15.62 27.23 -14.79
N GLU A 25 -16.38 26.16 -14.53
CA GLU A 25 -17.52 26.18 -13.60
C GLU A 25 -17.13 26.37 -12.13
N LEU A 26 -15.83 26.23 -11.80
CA LEU A 26 -15.27 26.46 -10.47
C LEU A 26 -14.44 27.75 -10.38
N SER A 27 -14.48 28.63 -11.39
CA SER A 27 -13.62 29.83 -11.46
C SER A 27 -13.77 30.79 -10.27
N ASP A 28 -14.94 30.81 -9.65
CA ASP A 28 -15.28 31.68 -8.52
C ASP A 28 -15.48 30.88 -7.21
N ILE A 29 -14.87 29.69 -7.08
CA ILE A 29 -15.01 28.83 -5.88
C ILE A 29 -14.59 29.56 -4.59
N ASP A 30 -13.63 30.48 -4.68
CA ASP A 30 -13.14 31.31 -3.58
C ASP A 30 -14.17 32.33 -3.06
N ARG A 31 -15.27 32.54 -3.80
CA ARG A 31 -16.35 33.49 -3.45
C ARG A 31 -17.59 32.78 -2.89
N LEU A 32 -17.63 31.46 -2.91
CA LEU A 32 -18.74 30.67 -2.40
C LEU A 32 -18.75 30.66 -0.86
N ALA A 33 -19.92 30.42 -0.28
CA ALA A 33 -20.00 30.16 1.15
C ALA A 33 -19.25 28.87 1.50
N THR A 34 -18.64 28.83 2.69
CA THR A 34 -17.86 27.67 3.15
C THR A 34 -18.65 26.35 3.09
N LEU A 35 -19.96 26.39 3.38
CA LEU A 35 -20.82 25.21 3.27
C LEU A 35 -20.94 24.69 1.83
N ASP A 36 -20.96 25.58 0.84
CA ASP A 36 -21.07 25.18 -0.56
C ASP A 36 -19.74 24.62 -1.07
N ILE A 37 -18.60 25.21 -0.66
CA ILE A 37 -17.26 24.67 -0.95
C ILE A 37 -17.11 23.26 -0.37
N THR A 38 -17.54 23.04 0.88
CA THR A 38 -17.47 21.71 1.51
C THR A 38 -18.38 20.68 0.85
N ARG A 39 -19.58 21.06 0.39
CA ARG A 39 -20.46 20.20 -0.40
C ARG A 39 -19.85 19.84 -1.76
N LEU A 40 -19.24 20.82 -2.44
CA LEU A 40 -18.55 20.59 -3.71
C LEU A 40 -17.39 19.60 -3.52
N MET A 41 -16.52 19.86 -2.54
CA MET A 41 -15.38 18.97 -2.24
C MET A 41 -15.85 17.55 -1.91
N ASN A 42 -16.87 17.39 -1.06
CA ASN A 42 -17.39 16.06 -0.72
C ASN A 42 -18.03 15.34 -1.92
N GLY A 43 -18.72 16.08 -2.79
CA GLY A 43 -19.29 15.53 -4.03
C GLY A 43 -18.20 14.99 -4.96
N GLU A 44 -17.08 15.70 -5.08
CA GLU A 44 -15.89 15.25 -5.81
C GLU A 44 -15.27 14.00 -5.17
N ASP A 45 -15.09 14.00 -3.85
CA ASP A 45 -14.51 12.86 -3.11
C ASP A 45 -15.34 11.57 -3.28
N ALA A 46 -16.67 11.69 -3.35
CA ALA A 46 -17.57 10.55 -3.53
C ALA A 46 -17.34 9.79 -4.86
N THR A 47 -16.73 10.44 -5.85
CA THR A 47 -16.43 9.80 -7.15
C THR A 47 -15.21 8.89 -7.11
N VAL A 48 -14.31 9.08 -6.13
CA VAL A 48 -12.99 8.44 -6.10
C VAL A 48 -13.11 6.92 -5.96
N ALA A 49 -13.98 6.43 -5.08
CA ALA A 49 -14.19 4.99 -4.91
C ALA A 49 -14.73 4.33 -6.18
N GLY A 50 -15.56 5.04 -6.95
CA GLY A 50 -16.06 4.58 -8.25
C GLY A 50 -14.93 4.46 -9.27
N ALA A 51 -14.01 5.42 -9.33
CA ALA A 51 -12.84 5.36 -10.20
C ALA A 51 -11.92 4.19 -9.85
N VAL A 52 -11.73 3.89 -8.56
CA VAL A 52 -10.98 2.70 -8.10
C VAL A 52 -11.70 1.41 -8.50
N ALA A 53 -13.03 1.37 -8.36
CA ALA A 53 -13.83 0.19 -8.67
C ALA A 53 -13.68 -0.27 -10.14
N VAL A 54 -13.50 0.67 -11.07
CA VAL A 54 -13.28 0.38 -12.50
C VAL A 54 -11.97 -0.37 -12.74
N ARG A 55 -10.96 -0.21 -11.87
CA ARG A 55 -9.61 -0.77 -12.02
C ARG A 55 -9.31 -1.96 -11.11
N LEU A 56 -10.34 -2.53 -10.47
CA LEU A 56 -10.16 -3.69 -9.59
C LEU A 56 -9.48 -4.89 -10.26
N PRO A 57 -9.75 -5.23 -11.54
CA PRO A 57 -9.03 -6.32 -12.21
C PRO A 57 -7.51 -6.09 -12.28
N GLU A 58 -7.08 -4.89 -12.65
CA GLU A 58 -5.66 -4.52 -12.73
C GLU A 58 -5.01 -4.48 -11.34
N ILE A 59 -5.72 -3.93 -10.35
CA ILE A 59 -5.27 -3.93 -8.94
C ILE A 59 -5.12 -5.37 -8.44
N ALA A 60 -6.08 -6.25 -8.69
CA ALA A 60 -6.02 -7.64 -8.27
C ALA A 60 -4.85 -8.39 -8.92
N GLY A 61 -4.61 -8.19 -10.21
CA GLY A 61 -3.46 -8.79 -10.91
C GLY A 61 -2.12 -8.35 -10.32
N ALA A 62 -1.97 -7.07 -10.00
CA ALA A 62 -0.77 -6.57 -9.32
C ALA A 62 -0.60 -7.18 -7.92
N ILE A 63 -1.69 -7.31 -7.14
CA ILE A 63 -1.66 -7.93 -5.81
C ILE A 63 -1.23 -9.39 -5.89
N ASP A 64 -1.77 -10.17 -6.82
CA ASP A 64 -1.41 -11.59 -6.96
C ASP A 64 0.10 -11.74 -7.23
N ALA A 65 0.67 -10.90 -8.10
CA ALA A 65 2.11 -10.89 -8.37
C ALA A 65 2.94 -10.44 -7.14
N VAL A 66 2.48 -9.44 -6.38
CA VAL A 66 3.11 -9.02 -5.12
C VAL A 66 3.10 -10.15 -4.09
N VAL A 67 1.99 -10.89 -3.98
CA VAL A 67 1.87 -12.05 -3.07
C VAL A 67 2.88 -13.13 -3.42
N GLU A 68 3.10 -13.40 -4.70
CA GLU A 68 4.11 -14.38 -5.15
C GLU A 68 5.53 -13.94 -4.81
N GLN A 69 5.85 -12.65 -4.94
CA GLN A 69 7.17 -12.10 -4.60
C GLN A 69 7.42 -12.13 -3.09
N MET A 70 6.49 -11.61 -2.29
CA MET A 70 6.60 -11.62 -0.83
C MET A 70 6.59 -13.05 -0.26
N GLY A 71 5.88 -13.98 -0.91
CA GLY A 71 5.90 -15.41 -0.57
C GLY A 71 7.27 -16.07 -0.72
N ARG A 72 8.15 -15.52 -1.56
CA ARG A 72 9.56 -15.93 -1.73
C ARG A 72 10.53 -15.23 -0.77
N GLY A 73 10.02 -14.36 0.10
CA GLY A 73 10.83 -13.56 1.03
C GLY A 73 11.15 -12.15 0.52
N GLY A 74 10.60 -11.74 -0.63
CA GLY A 74 10.71 -10.38 -1.15
C GLY A 74 9.99 -9.33 -0.32
N ARG A 75 10.31 -8.06 -0.58
CA ARG A 75 9.70 -6.88 0.06
C ARG A 75 8.77 -6.14 -0.89
N LEU A 76 7.83 -5.40 -0.32
CA LEU A 76 6.98 -4.43 -1.03
C LEU A 76 7.50 -3.01 -0.78
N ILE A 77 7.96 -2.33 -1.82
CA ILE A 77 8.64 -1.04 -1.71
C ILE A 77 7.84 0.01 -2.50
N TYR A 78 7.34 1.03 -1.80
CA TYR A 78 6.69 2.18 -2.42
C TYR A 78 7.73 3.27 -2.70
N ALA A 79 7.68 3.91 -3.87
CA ALA A 79 8.57 5.01 -4.22
C ALA A 79 7.79 6.16 -4.88
N GLY A 80 7.85 7.35 -4.29
CA GLY A 80 7.19 8.53 -4.83
C GLY A 80 7.72 9.83 -4.23
N ALA A 81 7.20 10.95 -4.71
CA ALA A 81 7.55 12.27 -4.20
C ALA A 81 6.34 12.97 -3.58
N GLY A 82 6.59 13.98 -2.73
CA GLY A 82 5.54 14.78 -2.13
C GLY A 82 4.44 13.94 -1.47
N THR A 83 3.17 14.21 -1.78
CA THR A 83 2.02 13.47 -1.22
C THR A 83 2.09 11.98 -1.54
N ALA A 84 2.49 11.59 -2.75
CA ALA A 84 2.56 10.18 -3.15
C ALA A 84 3.58 9.40 -2.29
N GLY A 85 4.78 9.96 -2.11
CA GLY A 85 5.80 9.37 -1.22
C GLY A 85 5.31 9.30 0.24
N ARG A 86 4.66 10.35 0.75
CA ARG A 86 4.10 10.35 2.12
C ARG A 86 3.03 9.27 2.32
N LEU A 87 2.17 9.04 1.33
CA LEU A 87 1.15 7.97 1.38
C LEU A 87 1.78 6.57 1.34
N GLY A 88 2.86 6.39 0.58
CA GLY A 88 3.66 5.16 0.62
C GLY A 88 4.26 4.89 2.00
N VAL A 89 4.87 5.92 2.62
CA VAL A 89 5.39 5.81 3.99
C VAL A 89 4.29 5.54 5.01
N LEU A 90 3.12 6.20 4.86
CA LEU A 90 1.97 5.99 5.74
C LEU A 90 1.52 4.52 5.71
N ASP A 91 1.24 3.96 4.53
CA ASP A 91 0.78 2.57 4.39
C ASP A 91 1.81 1.56 4.91
N ALA A 92 3.09 1.76 4.57
CA ALA A 92 4.18 0.93 5.08
C ALA A 92 4.27 0.96 6.61
N SER A 93 4.12 2.13 7.25
CA SER A 93 4.18 2.29 8.70
C SER A 93 3.04 1.59 9.45
N GLU A 94 1.90 1.37 8.79
CA GLU A 94 0.74 0.69 9.35
C GLU A 94 0.88 -0.84 9.26
N CYS A 95 1.78 -1.37 8.45
CA CYS A 95 1.94 -2.82 8.27
C CYS A 95 2.46 -3.55 9.52
N PRO A 96 3.48 -3.07 10.26
CA PRO A 96 3.93 -3.73 11.49
C PRO A 96 2.85 -3.81 12.59
N PRO A 97 2.16 -2.71 12.99
CA PRO A 97 1.15 -2.81 14.04
C PRO A 97 -0.14 -3.53 13.62
N THR A 98 -0.38 -3.68 12.31
CA THR A 98 -1.59 -4.32 11.75
C THR A 98 -1.38 -5.78 11.40
N PHE A 99 -0.21 -6.18 10.91
CA PHE A 99 0.01 -7.55 10.43
C PHE A 99 1.20 -8.24 11.10
N ASN A 100 1.77 -7.60 12.13
CA ASN A 100 2.96 -8.07 12.85
C ASN A 100 4.09 -8.43 11.87
N THR A 101 4.28 -7.57 10.87
CA THR A 101 5.32 -7.69 9.87
C THR A 101 6.61 -7.08 10.40
N ASP A 102 7.75 -7.59 9.92
CA ASP A 102 9.00 -6.88 10.11
C ASP A 102 8.95 -5.56 9.33
N PRO A 103 9.38 -4.41 9.90
CA PRO A 103 9.36 -3.12 9.21
C PRO A 103 10.08 -3.09 7.86
N ALA A 104 11.00 -4.03 7.59
CA ALA A 104 11.67 -4.15 6.30
C ALA A 104 10.82 -4.84 5.22
N GLN A 105 9.71 -5.51 5.56
CA GLN A 105 8.86 -6.21 4.58
C GLN A 105 8.05 -5.26 3.72
N VAL A 106 7.65 -4.10 4.26
CA VAL A 106 6.94 -3.05 3.52
C VAL A 106 7.63 -1.73 3.79
N VAL A 107 8.16 -1.09 2.75
CA VAL A 107 9.02 0.10 2.89
C VAL A 107 8.46 1.24 2.05
N GLY A 108 8.38 2.44 2.63
CA GLY A 108 8.06 3.67 1.90
C GLY A 108 9.30 4.51 1.66
N LEU A 109 9.61 4.78 0.40
CA LEU A 109 10.60 5.74 -0.04
C LEU A 109 9.91 7.04 -0.49
N ILE A 110 10.44 8.15 0.01
CA ILE A 110 10.01 9.49 -0.35
C ILE A 110 11.20 10.27 -0.91
N ALA A 111 11.03 10.86 -2.10
CA ALA A 111 12.04 11.72 -2.71
C ALA A 111 12.42 12.86 -1.75
N GLY A 112 13.73 13.02 -1.49
CA GLY A 112 14.26 13.96 -0.50
C GLY A 112 14.46 13.35 0.90
N GLY A 113 14.16 12.07 1.09
CA GLY A 113 14.43 11.33 2.32
C GLY A 113 13.51 11.69 3.49
N PRO A 114 13.84 11.28 4.72
CA PRO A 114 12.95 11.41 5.88
C PRO A 114 12.46 12.83 6.17
N GLU A 115 13.24 13.86 5.87
CA GLU A 115 12.85 15.27 6.03
C GLU A 115 11.65 15.64 5.14
N ALA A 116 11.54 15.02 3.96
CA ALA A 116 10.44 15.20 3.03
C ALA A 116 9.06 14.83 3.61
N MET A 117 9.05 14.02 4.68
CA MET A 117 7.81 13.66 5.38
C MET A 117 7.11 14.86 6.01
N VAL A 118 7.88 15.81 6.55
CA VAL A 118 7.35 16.97 7.29
C VAL A 118 7.54 18.28 6.55
N THR A 119 8.48 18.37 5.62
CA THR A 119 8.77 19.59 4.85
C THR A 119 9.03 19.25 3.40
N SER A 120 8.47 19.98 2.44
CA SER A 120 8.73 19.70 1.02
C SER A 120 10.18 20.03 0.65
N VAL A 121 10.83 19.12 -0.08
CA VAL A 121 12.20 19.30 -0.60
C VAL A 121 12.12 19.63 -2.09
N GLU A 122 12.54 20.84 -2.46
CA GLU A 122 12.48 21.33 -3.84
C GLU A 122 13.41 20.52 -4.76
N GLY A 123 12.93 20.16 -5.96
CA GLY A 123 13.69 19.46 -6.99
C GLY A 123 13.95 17.96 -6.74
N ALA A 124 13.60 17.43 -5.56
CA ALA A 124 13.78 16.01 -5.28
C ALA A 124 12.95 15.09 -6.20
N GLU A 125 11.76 15.54 -6.59
CA GLU A 125 10.85 14.79 -7.47
C GLU A 125 11.36 14.67 -8.91
N ASP A 126 12.28 15.55 -9.31
CA ASP A 126 12.85 15.62 -10.66
C ASP A 126 14.09 14.74 -10.84
N SER A 127 14.54 14.01 -9.80
CA SER A 127 15.76 13.19 -9.85
C SER A 127 15.47 11.69 -9.96
N ALA A 128 15.69 11.12 -11.13
CA ALA A 128 15.69 9.67 -11.35
C ALA A 128 16.92 9.00 -10.69
N GLU A 129 18.05 9.70 -10.63
CA GLU A 129 19.28 9.24 -9.98
C GLU A 129 19.11 9.08 -8.48
N LEU A 130 18.35 9.97 -7.83
CA LEU A 130 18.02 9.86 -6.42
C LEU A 130 17.23 8.58 -6.13
N ALA A 131 16.21 8.30 -6.95
CA ALA A 131 15.45 7.06 -6.83
C ALA A 131 16.35 5.82 -6.97
N ARG A 132 17.30 5.87 -7.90
CA ARG A 132 18.28 4.80 -8.09
C ARG A 132 19.14 4.59 -6.84
N ALA A 133 19.69 5.67 -6.29
CA ALA A 133 20.50 5.63 -5.08
C ALA A 133 19.72 5.10 -3.86
N ASP A 134 18.45 5.48 -3.72
CA ASP A 134 17.60 5.01 -2.62
C ASP A 134 17.32 3.50 -2.73
N LEU A 135 17.05 2.99 -3.94
CA LEU A 135 16.85 1.55 -4.17
C LEU A 135 18.17 0.75 -4.01
N ASP A 136 19.30 1.29 -4.45
CA ASP A 136 20.62 0.68 -4.25
C ASP A 136 20.96 0.59 -2.75
N ALA A 137 20.62 1.62 -1.97
CA ALA A 137 20.80 1.62 -0.52
C ALA A 137 19.93 0.58 0.19
N LEU A 138 18.76 0.26 -0.37
CA LEU A 138 17.91 -0.84 0.10
C LEU A 138 18.37 -2.22 -0.39
N ALA A 139 19.39 -2.30 -1.25
CA ALA A 139 19.85 -3.53 -1.90
C ALA A 139 18.68 -4.30 -2.53
N VAL A 140 17.89 -3.62 -3.38
CA VAL A 140 16.77 -4.24 -4.10
C VAL A 140 17.23 -5.43 -4.94
N THR A 141 16.44 -6.50 -4.92
CA THR A 141 16.70 -7.76 -5.63
C THR A 141 15.53 -8.14 -6.54
N ALA A 142 15.68 -9.19 -7.34
CA ALA A 142 14.63 -9.70 -8.23
C ALA A 142 13.40 -10.28 -7.50
N ASP A 143 13.55 -10.60 -6.21
CA ASP A 143 12.43 -11.05 -5.37
C ASP A 143 11.60 -9.88 -4.83
N ASP A 144 12.11 -8.64 -4.87
CA ASP A 144 11.39 -7.48 -4.40
C ASP A 144 10.33 -6.99 -5.41
N THR A 145 9.37 -6.22 -4.90
CA THR A 145 8.43 -5.45 -5.72
C THR A 145 8.62 -3.96 -5.46
N VAL A 146 8.74 -3.17 -6.53
CA VAL A 146 8.78 -1.70 -6.46
C VAL A 146 7.53 -1.11 -7.10
N VAL A 147 6.81 -0.32 -6.33
CA VAL A 147 5.61 0.40 -6.74
C VAL A 147 5.95 1.88 -6.88
N GLY A 148 6.08 2.36 -8.11
CA GLY A 148 6.18 3.79 -8.40
C GLY A 148 4.81 4.46 -8.23
N VAL A 149 4.75 5.56 -7.48
CA VAL A 149 3.50 6.29 -7.22
C VAL A 149 3.64 7.74 -7.66
N SER A 150 2.80 8.18 -8.59
CA SER A 150 2.78 9.56 -9.08
C SER A 150 1.40 9.92 -9.60
N ALA A 151 0.78 11.00 -9.09
CA ALA A 151 -0.54 11.41 -9.59
C ALA A 151 -0.49 11.79 -11.08
N SER A 152 0.53 12.55 -11.47
CA SER A 152 0.74 12.97 -12.86
C SER A 152 1.11 11.78 -13.75
N GLY A 153 1.71 10.73 -13.19
CA GLY A 153 2.18 9.55 -13.92
C GLY A 153 3.47 9.79 -14.71
N ARG A 154 4.16 10.92 -14.46
CA ARG A 154 5.39 11.33 -15.17
C ARG A 154 6.51 11.82 -14.25
N THR A 155 6.34 11.75 -12.93
CA THR A 155 7.35 12.21 -11.96
C THR A 155 8.68 11.46 -12.17
N PRO A 156 9.79 12.15 -12.47
CA PRO A 156 11.07 11.51 -12.78
C PRO A 156 11.58 10.57 -11.68
N TYR A 157 11.41 10.90 -10.40
CA TYR A 157 11.77 10.01 -9.30
C TYR A 157 11.00 8.67 -9.35
N ALA A 158 9.67 8.70 -9.54
CA ALA A 158 8.86 7.48 -9.62
C ALA A 158 9.18 6.64 -10.87
N LEU A 159 9.41 7.30 -12.01
CA LEU A 159 9.85 6.64 -13.25
C LEU A 159 11.24 6.00 -13.09
N GLY A 160 12.18 6.72 -12.47
CA GLY A 160 13.53 6.24 -12.19
C GLY A 160 13.51 5.01 -11.28
N ALA A 161 12.67 5.02 -10.24
CA ALA A 161 12.48 3.88 -9.35
C ALA A 161 12.01 2.63 -10.11
N VAL A 162 10.95 2.76 -10.92
CA VAL A 162 10.40 1.64 -11.72
C VAL A 162 11.41 1.16 -12.76
N ALA A 163 12.07 2.06 -13.48
CA ALA A 163 13.05 1.69 -14.49
C ALA A 163 14.24 0.95 -13.89
N HIS A 164 14.76 1.42 -12.75
CA HIS A 164 15.88 0.77 -12.07
C HIS A 164 15.50 -0.58 -11.48
N ALA A 165 14.36 -0.66 -10.79
CA ALA A 165 13.84 -1.92 -10.24
C ALA A 165 13.69 -2.98 -11.33
N ARG A 166 13.14 -2.59 -12.49
CA ARG A 166 13.02 -3.48 -13.66
C ARG A 166 14.38 -3.96 -14.16
N ALA A 167 15.39 -3.09 -14.18
CA ALA A 167 16.75 -3.47 -14.58
C ALA A 167 17.40 -4.47 -13.61
N LEU A 168 17.00 -4.45 -12.33
CA LEU A 168 17.42 -5.42 -11.31
C LEU A 168 16.59 -6.72 -11.35
N GLY A 169 15.57 -6.81 -12.21
CA GLY A 169 14.67 -7.95 -12.32
C GLY A 169 13.56 -7.99 -11.25
N ALA A 170 13.39 -6.92 -10.47
CA ALA A 170 12.31 -6.80 -9.51
C ALA A 170 10.95 -6.64 -10.22
N LEU A 171 9.88 -7.07 -9.56
CA LEU A 171 8.53 -6.81 -10.04
C LEU A 171 8.23 -5.31 -9.97
N THR A 172 7.58 -4.75 -11.00
CA THR A 172 7.26 -3.32 -11.02
C THR A 172 5.79 -3.03 -11.20
N VAL A 173 5.29 -2.09 -10.38
CA VAL A 173 3.93 -1.56 -10.44
C VAL A 173 4.00 -0.05 -10.62
N GLY A 174 3.20 0.51 -11.54
CA GLY A 174 3.11 1.94 -11.78
C GLY A 174 1.70 2.45 -11.46
N LEU A 175 1.56 3.27 -10.41
CA LEU A 175 0.28 3.83 -9.98
C LEU A 175 0.17 5.31 -10.34
N ALA A 176 -0.76 5.63 -11.24
CA ALA A 176 -1.02 6.98 -11.74
C ALA A 176 -2.50 7.38 -11.75
N CYS A 177 -2.76 8.68 -11.92
CA CYS A 177 -4.11 9.24 -12.01
C CYS A 177 -4.42 9.92 -13.36
N ASN A 178 -3.53 9.76 -14.34
CA ASN A 178 -3.76 10.10 -15.74
C ASN A 178 -3.81 8.83 -16.58
N ALA A 179 -4.64 8.82 -17.63
CA ALA A 179 -4.67 7.74 -18.60
C ALA A 179 -3.45 7.79 -19.52
N GLY A 180 -2.92 6.63 -19.92
CA GLY A 180 -1.79 6.55 -20.85
C GLY A 180 -0.49 7.14 -20.29
N SER A 181 -0.30 7.07 -18.98
CA SER A 181 0.85 7.62 -18.28
C SER A 181 2.15 6.89 -18.61
N ALA A 182 3.25 7.64 -18.63
CA ALA A 182 4.59 7.07 -18.79
C ALA A 182 4.91 6.04 -17.70
N LEU A 183 4.46 6.30 -16.47
CA LEU A 183 4.69 5.43 -15.33
C LEU A 183 4.00 4.07 -15.51
N ALA A 184 2.72 4.05 -15.86
CA ALA A 184 2.01 2.80 -16.11
C ALA A 184 2.61 2.01 -17.28
N ALA A 185 3.04 2.71 -18.36
CA ALA A 185 3.68 2.08 -19.51
C ALA A 185 5.08 1.50 -19.21
N SER A 186 5.79 2.05 -18.22
CA SER A 186 7.13 1.60 -17.82
C SER A 186 7.13 0.41 -16.85
N ALA A 187 5.98 0.12 -16.23
CA ALA A 187 5.82 -0.94 -15.23
C ALA A 187 5.28 -2.23 -15.85
N GLU A 188 5.51 -3.37 -15.18
CA GLU A 188 4.89 -4.64 -15.54
C GLU A 188 3.38 -4.63 -15.28
N HIS A 189 2.97 -4.03 -14.15
CA HIS A 189 1.58 -3.77 -13.83
C HIS A 189 1.30 -2.26 -13.75
N GLY A 190 0.65 -1.71 -14.77
CA GLY A 190 0.15 -0.34 -14.77
C GLY A 190 -1.24 -0.23 -14.15
N ILE A 191 -1.43 0.69 -13.20
CA ILE A 191 -2.72 1.00 -12.55
C ILE A 191 -3.01 2.49 -12.72
N GLU A 192 -4.08 2.81 -13.48
CA GLU A 192 -4.46 4.19 -13.79
C GLU A 192 -5.85 4.53 -13.24
N ILE A 193 -5.87 5.21 -12.10
CA ILE A 193 -7.09 5.65 -11.41
C ILE A 193 -7.43 7.09 -11.84
N VAL A 194 -8.15 7.23 -12.95
CA VAL A 194 -8.53 8.54 -13.49
C VAL A 194 -9.70 9.12 -12.69
N VAL A 195 -9.39 10.08 -11.81
CA VAL A 195 -10.36 10.74 -10.92
C VAL A 195 -10.94 12.05 -11.48
N GLY A 196 -10.58 12.40 -12.71
CA GLY A 196 -10.93 13.68 -13.33
C GLY A 196 -10.13 14.86 -12.75
N PRO A 197 -10.43 16.10 -13.20
CA PRO A 197 -9.72 17.29 -12.73
C PRO A 197 -9.99 17.56 -11.24
N GLU A 198 -9.01 18.14 -10.56
CA GLU A 198 -9.10 18.43 -9.13
C GLU A 198 -10.00 19.64 -8.81
N LEU A 199 -10.45 19.75 -7.56
CA LEU A 199 -11.22 20.91 -7.08
C LEU A 199 -10.43 22.21 -7.21
N ILE A 200 -9.13 22.15 -6.91
CA ILE A 200 -8.14 23.19 -7.17
C ILE A 200 -7.20 22.66 -8.24
N THR A 201 -7.09 23.35 -9.36
CA THR A 201 -6.25 22.95 -10.50
C THR A 201 -4.85 22.52 -10.04
N GLY A 202 -4.42 21.32 -10.42
CA GLY A 202 -3.10 20.77 -10.09
C GLY A 202 -2.95 20.28 -8.63
N SER A 203 -3.92 20.50 -7.74
CA SER A 203 -3.83 20.08 -6.33
C SER A 203 -4.13 18.59 -6.15
N THR A 204 -3.29 17.74 -6.73
CA THR A 204 -3.40 16.27 -6.74
C THR A 204 -3.30 15.61 -5.35
N ARG A 205 -3.00 16.37 -4.30
CA ARG A 205 -3.12 15.89 -2.91
C ARG A 205 -4.56 15.56 -2.48
N LEU A 206 -5.56 15.92 -3.30
CA LEU A 206 -6.99 15.75 -3.02
C LEU A 206 -7.51 14.40 -3.54
N LYS A 207 -8.20 14.36 -4.69
CA LYS A 207 -8.81 13.13 -5.20
C LYS A 207 -7.76 12.12 -5.61
N ALA A 208 -6.71 12.53 -6.33
CA ALA A 208 -5.64 11.63 -6.75
C ALA A 208 -4.89 11.03 -5.54
N GLY A 209 -4.59 11.83 -4.52
CA GLY A 209 -4.03 11.35 -3.25
C GLY A 209 -4.96 10.38 -2.53
N THR A 210 -6.26 10.64 -2.54
CA THR A 210 -7.27 9.73 -1.96
C THR A 210 -7.31 8.40 -2.72
N ALA A 211 -7.32 8.43 -4.06
CA ALA A 211 -7.24 7.24 -4.90
C ALA A 211 -5.97 6.42 -4.61
N GLN A 212 -4.83 7.09 -4.53
CA GLN A 212 -3.56 6.45 -4.19
C GLN A 212 -3.63 5.76 -2.83
N LYS A 213 -4.15 6.43 -1.80
CA LYS A 213 -4.34 5.81 -0.48
C LYS A 213 -5.19 4.54 -0.56
N LEU A 214 -6.31 4.59 -1.27
CA LEU A 214 -7.20 3.43 -1.41
C LEU A 214 -6.49 2.25 -2.09
N VAL A 215 -5.74 2.49 -3.16
CA VAL A 215 -4.99 1.45 -3.87
C VAL A 215 -3.84 0.90 -3.02
N LEU A 216 -3.06 1.76 -2.35
CA LEU A 216 -1.97 1.31 -1.45
C LEU A 216 -2.52 0.44 -0.31
N ASN A 217 -3.63 0.85 0.30
CA ASN A 217 -4.28 0.03 1.33
C ASN A 217 -4.79 -1.31 0.78
N MET A 218 -5.26 -1.36 -0.48
CA MET A 218 -5.62 -2.63 -1.13
C MET A 218 -4.38 -3.51 -1.36
N LEU A 219 -3.28 -2.93 -1.85
CA LEU A 219 -2.02 -3.64 -2.07
C LEU A 219 -1.53 -4.29 -0.77
N SER A 220 -1.34 -3.51 0.30
CA SER A 220 -0.84 -4.03 1.57
C SER A 220 -1.83 -5.00 2.23
N THR A 221 -3.09 -4.61 2.39
CA THR A 221 -4.06 -5.40 3.14
C THR A 221 -4.37 -6.73 2.47
N ILE A 222 -4.64 -6.72 1.16
CA ILE A 222 -5.03 -7.95 0.45
C ILE A 222 -3.83 -8.87 0.31
N THR A 223 -2.62 -8.33 0.09
CA THR A 223 -1.39 -9.13 0.12
C THR A 223 -1.24 -9.84 1.47
N MET A 224 -1.40 -9.13 2.58
CA MET A 224 -1.27 -9.72 3.93
C MET A 224 -2.37 -10.75 4.23
N ILE A 225 -3.59 -10.55 3.73
CA ILE A 225 -4.66 -11.56 3.78
C ILE A 225 -4.23 -12.83 3.05
N ARG A 226 -3.69 -12.71 1.83
CA ARG A 226 -3.27 -13.86 0.99
C ARG A 226 -2.02 -14.57 1.53
N LEU A 227 -1.17 -13.85 2.25
CA LEU A 227 -0.04 -14.39 3.03
C LEU A 227 -0.46 -14.98 4.39
N GLY A 228 -1.77 -15.04 4.70
CA GLY A 228 -2.28 -15.70 5.89
C GLY A 228 -2.12 -14.91 7.19
N LYS A 229 -1.94 -13.58 7.13
CA LYS A 229 -1.89 -12.71 8.32
C LYS A 229 -3.25 -12.56 9.02
N THR A 230 -4.33 -12.99 8.37
CA THR A 230 -5.70 -12.93 8.91
C THR A 230 -6.38 -14.31 8.93
N TYR A 231 -7.45 -14.41 9.72
CA TYR A 231 -8.40 -15.53 9.70
C TYR A 231 -9.82 -14.97 9.64
N GLY A 232 -10.48 -15.14 8.49
CA GLY A 232 -11.66 -14.35 8.18
C GLY A 232 -11.30 -12.85 8.18
N ASN A 233 -12.04 -12.05 8.96
CA ASN A 233 -11.76 -10.63 9.16
C ASN A 233 -10.98 -10.34 10.46
N LEU A 234 -10.44 -11.37 11.12
CA LEU A 234 -9.66 -11.23 12.34
C LEU A 234 -8.16 -11.14 12.03
N MET A 235 -7.53 -10.12 12.58
CA MET A 235 -6.08 -9.93 12.59
C MET A 235 -5.45 -10.89 13.60
N VAL A 236 -5.10 -12.10 13.15
CA VAL A 236 -4.63 -13.19 14.03
C VAL A 236 -3.12 -13.24 14.19
N ASP A 237 -2.36 -12.54 13.33
CA ASP A 237 -0.92 -12.40 13.48
C ASP A 237 -0.62 -11.21 14.41
N VAL A 238 -0.83 -11.40 15.71
CA VAL A 238 -0.62 -10.39 16.74
C VAL A 238 0.23 -10.99 17.86
N ARG A 239 1.32 -10.29 18.22
CA ARG A 239 2.11 -10.60 19.41
C ARG A 239 1.84 -9.57 20.50
N ALA A 240 1.46 -10.04 21.68
CA ALA A 240 1.07 -9.16 22.77
C ALA A 240 2.29 -8.54 23.48
N SER A 241 2.69 -7.33 23.09
CA SER A 241 3.79 -6.59 23.74
C SER A 241 3.35 -5.64 24.87
N ASN A 242 2.04 -5.45 25.05
CA ASN A 242 1.45 -4.58 26.08
C ASN A 242 0.06 -5.06 26.49
N GLU A 243 -0.48 -4.53 27.59
CA GLU A 243 -1.80 -4.93 28.14
C GLU A 243 -2.95 -4.80 27.13
N LYS A 244 -2.96 -3.72 26.34
CA LYS A 244 -3.96 -3.51 25.27
C LYS A 244 -3.89 -4.64 24.23
N LEU A 245 -2.69 -5.05 23.83
CA LEU A 245 -2.51 -6.15 22.88
C LEU A 245 -2.83 -7.52 23.50
N ARG A 246 -2.60 -7.73 24.81
CA ARG A 246 -3.06 -8.94 25.51
C ARG A 246 -4.58 -9.05 25.50
N ALA A 247 -5.28 -7.97 25.86
CA ALA A 247 -6.74 -7.91 25.82
C ALA A 247 -7.28 -8.14 24.40
N ARG A 248 -6.63 -7.55 23.38
CA ARG A 248 -6.98 -7.79 21.97
C ARG A 248 -6.78 -9.25 21.57
N SER A 249 -5.67 -9.86 21.97
CA SER A 249 -5.34 -11.27 21.68
C SER A 249 -6.41 -12.21 22.22
N ARG A 250 -6.79 -12.07 23.50
CA ARG A 250 -7.88 -12.84 24.12
C ARG A 250 -9.20 -12.70 23.35
N ARG A 251 -9.56 -11.46 22.98
CA ARG A 251 -10.77 -11.18 22.20
C ARG A 251 -10.74 -11.85 20.83
N ILE A 252 -9.60 -11.85 20.14
CA ILE A 252 -9.46 -12.49 18.84
C ILE A 252 -9.63 -14.01 18.97
N VAL A 253 -8.98 -14.65 19.94
CA VAL A 253 -9.13 -16.09 20.19
C VAL A 253 -10.58 -16.42 20.52
N ALA A 254 -11.23 -15.64 21.38
CA ALA A 254 -12.65 -15.81 21.71
C ALA A 254 -13.54 -15.74 20.45
N LEU A 255 -13.36 -14.71 19.61
CA LEU A 255 -14.14 -14.55 18.38
C LEU A 255 -13.89 -15.66 17.36
N ALA A 256 -12.65 -16.17 17.28
CA ALA A 256 -12.28 -17.21 16.33
C ALA A 256 -12.75 -18.61 16.75
N THR A 257 -12.88 -18.87 18.04
CA THR A 257 -13.08 -20.22 18.61
C THR A 257 -14.40 -20.42 19.34
N GLY A 258 -14.98 -19.35 19.91
CA GLY A 258 -16.11 -19.43 20.82
C GLY A 258 -15.75 -19.96 22.22
N ALA A 259 -14.46 -20.16 22.53
CA ALA A 259 -13.99 -20.69 23.81
C ALA A 259 -14.19 -19.71 24.99
N GLY A 260 -14.21 -20.27 26.20
CA GLY A 260 -14.25 -19.50 27.44
C GLY A 260 -12.87 -19.00 27.89
N ASP A 261 -12.86 -18.04 28.82
CA ASP A 261 -11.63 -17.35 29.28
C ASP A 261 -10.54 -18.31 29.78
N GLU A 262 -10.89 -19.36 30.53
CA GLU A 262 -9.90 -20.31 31.07
C GLU A 262 -9.20 -21.13 29.97
N GLU A 263 -9.93 -21.51 28.94
CA GLU A 263 -9.39 -22.24 27.79
C GLU A 263 -8.50 -21.35 26.93
N ILE A 264 -8.94 -20.12 26.68
CA ILE A 264 -8.18 -19.10 25.96
C ILE A 264 -6.85 -18.82 26.67
N GLU A 265 -6.86 -18.63 28.00
CA GLU A 265 -5.64 -18.34 28.75
C GLU A 265 -4.67 -19.53 28.75
N ARG A 266 -5.18 -20.76 28.87
CA ARG A 266 -4.34 -21.95 28.74
C ARG A 266 -3.70 -22.06 27.36
N ALA A 267 -4.47 -21.85 26.29
CA ALA A 267 -3.98 -21.92 24.92
C ALA A 267 -2.95 -20.82 24.63
N LEU A 268 -3.21 -19.58 25.05
CA LEU A 268 -2.26 -18.47 24.91
C LEU A 268 -0.98 -18.72 25.73
N ALA A 269 -1.08 -19.24 26.94
CA ALA A 269 0.10 -19.58 27.75
C ALA A 269 0.94 -20.71 27.13
N ALA A 270 0.28 -21.73 26.56
CA ALA A 270 0.94 -22.85 25.89
C ALA A 270 1.64 -22.46 24.57
N THR A 271 1.38 -21.26 24.06
CA THR A 271 1.83 -20.79 22.75
C THR A 271 2.61 -19.48 22.81
N ASP A 272 3.14 -19.11 23.99
CA ASP A 272 3.86 -17.84 24.21
C ASP A 272 3.09 -16.59 23.76
N GLY A 273 1.75 -16.65 23.85
CA GLY A 273 0.85 -15.58 23.45
C GLY A 273 0.63 -15.47 21.93
N GLU A 274 1.08 -16.44 21.13
CA GLU A 274 0.83 -16.46 19.69
C GLU A 274 -0.62 -16.84 19.37
N VAL A 275 -1.38 -15.85 18.89
CA VAL A 275 -2.83 -15.97 18.67
C VAL A 275 -3.19 -17.05 17.65
N LYS A 276 -2.46 -17.18 16.53
CA LYS A 276 -2.71 -18.23 15.53
C LYS A 276 -2.56 -19.63 16.14
N ASN A 277 -1.49 -19.85 16.88
CA ASN A 277 -1.21 -21.13 17.51
C ASN A 277 -2.27 -21.43 18.57
N ALA A 278 -2.65 -20.45 19.39
CA ALA A 278 -3.70 -20.61 20.39
C ALA A 278 -5.06 -20.97 19.76
N ILE A 279 -5.43 -20.35 18.63
CA ILE A 279 -6.65 -20.72 17.90
C ILE A 279 -6.57 -22.16 17.40
N LEU A 280 -5.42 -22.58 16.88
CA LEU A 280 -5.22 -23.93 16.37
C LEU A 280 -5.25 -24.98 17.50
N VAL A 281 -4.62 -24.71 18.64
CA VAL A 281 -4.68 -25.55 19.85
C VAL A 281 -6.13 -25.83 20.24
N ILE A 282 -6.98 -24.81 20.26
CA ILE A 282 -8.39 -24.94 20.67
C ILE A 282 -9.21 -25.67 19.61
N LEU A 283 -9.13 -25.23 18.34
CA LEU A 283 -10.01 -25.75 17.29
C LEU A 283 -9.62 -27.15 16.79
N ALA A 284 -8.34 -27.52 16.88
CA ALA A 284 -7.84 -28.81 16.42
C ALA A 284 -7.53 -29.79 17.56
N ASP A 285 -7.69 -29.38 18.82
CA ASP A 285 -7.39 -30.17 20.01
C ASP A 285 -5.96 -30.75 20.00
N VAL A 286 -4.98 -29.89 19.75
CA VAL A 286 -3.55 -30.23 19.69
C VAL A 286 -2.74 -29.43 20.70
N ASP A 287 -1.54 -29.90 21.05
CA ASP A 287 -0.63 -29.13 21.90
C ASP A 287 0.08 -27.98 21.14
N GLY A 288 0.67 -27.05 21.89
CA GLY A 288 1.38 -25.89 21.33
C GLY A 288 2.48 -26.26 20.31
N PRO A 289 3.37 -27.22 20.61
CA PRO A 289 4.38 -27.68 19.66
C PRO A 289 3.81 -28.25 18.35
N MET A 290 2.73 -29.03 18.42
CA MET A 290 2.06 -29.53 17.22
C MET A 290 1.39 -28.39 16.44
N ALA A 291 0.72 -27.45 17.11
CA ALA A 291 0.13 -26.28 16.47
C ALA A 291 1.17 -25.45 15.71
N ALA A 292 2.33 -25.20 16.31
CA ALA A 292 3.42 -24.49 15.67
C ALA A 292 3.91 -25.20 14.39
N ARG A 293 4.10 -26.54 14.47
CA ARG A 293 4.52 -27.36 13.32
C ARG A 293 3.49 -27.32 12.18
N LEU A 294 2.21 -27.53 12.50
CA LEU A 294 1.13 -27.51 11.50
C LEU A 294 1.00 -26.15 10.82
N LEU A 295 1.20 -25.05 11.55
CA LEU A 295 1.23 -23.71 10.97
C LEU A 295 2.44 -23.48 10.08
N GLU A 296 3.62 -23.97 10.47
CA GLU A 296 4.82 -23.90 9.64
C GLU A 296 4.64 -24.66 8.32
N GLU A 297 4.16 -25.90 8.38
CA GLU A 297 3.85 -26.74 7.20
C GLU A 297 2.78 -26.11 6.30
N ALA A 298 1.83 -25.37 6.88
CA ALA A 298 0.80 -24.62 6.16
C ALA A 298 1.27 -23.26 5.61
N GLY A 299 2.55 -22.90 5.79
CA GLY A 299 3.08 -21.58 5.41
C GLY A 299 2.42 -20.43 6.16
N GLY A 300 2.11 -20.61 7.44
CA GLY A 300 1.50 -19.63 8.33
C GLY A 300 -0.01 -19.40 8.12
N ARG A 301 -0.66 -20.21 7.27
CA ARG A 301 -2.09 -20.08 6.93
C ARG A 301 -2.96 -20.94 7.84
N LEU A 302 -3.59 -20.32 8.83
CA LEU A 302 -4.38 -21.00 9.85
C LEU A 302 -5.48 -21.92 9.30
N ARG A 303 -6.21 -21.49 8.25
CA ARG A 303 -7.28 -22.32 7.66
C ARG A 303 -6.73 -23.59 6.99
N VAL A 304 -5.53 -23.53 6.41
CA VAL A 304 -4.87 -24.69 5.81
C VAL A 304 -4.40 -25.64 6.91
N ALA A 305 -3.79 -25.12 7.98
CA ALA A 305 -3.37 -25.91 9.13
C ALA A 305 -4.54 -26.66 9.80
N LEU A 306 -5.69 -25.99 9.97
CA LEU A 306 -6.91 -26.61 10.51
C LEU A 306 -7.40 -27.77 9.62
N ALA A 307 -7.43 -27.56 8.30
CA ALA A 307 -7.89 -28.58 7.36
C ALA A 307 -7.02 -29.85 7.40
N ALA A 308 -5.71 -29.69 7.62
CA ALA A 308 -4.75 -30.79 7.69
C ALA A 308 -4.92 -31.72 8.90
N VAL A 309 -5.59 -31.27 9.98
CA VAL A 309 -5.91 -32.12 11.14
C VAL A 309 -7.25 -32.84 10.97
N THR A 310 -8.18 -32.23 10.23
CA THR A 310 -9.53 -32.76 10.04
C THR A 310 -9.67 -33.75 8.86
N GLY A 311 -8.64 -33.87 8.02
CA GLY A 311 -8.59 -34.78 6.86
C GLY A 311 -7.70 -35.98 7.11
#